data_AF-A0A4Q2K056-F1
#
_entry.id   AF-A0A4Q2K056-F1
#
_cell.length_a   1.000
_cell.length_b   1.000
_cell.length_c   1.000
_cell.angle_alpha   90.00
_cell.angle_beta   90.00
_cell.angle_gamma   90.00
#
_symmetry.space_group_name_H-M   'P 1'
#
loop_
_entity.id
_entity.type
_entity.pdbx_description
1 polymer ?
#
loop_
_entity_poly.entity_id
_entity_poly.type
_entity_poly.pdbx_seq_one_letter_code
_entity_poly.pdbx_strand_id
1 'polypeptide(L)'
;MSITISFEIDETLASEAEQIYNALGMNTQMALSLFIRRTVMDGKLPLSAVTPPPANHASTDRPAPTPESDPRFESKPTGKRITEEMVEAVWQAFLKMRQFGYSANSLASEVSNSTGMNPGSAFIYLTILDNLVKGKPNTRNMKMADLETYMSKIQNEFNASDYQNALLSLERSVPYWSKSQFGNFGKHVLLYLSQHK
;
A
#
# COMPACT_ATOMS: atom_id res chain seq x y z
N MET A 1 -13.69 6.78 36.36
CA MET A 1 -12.70 7.73 36.90
C MET A 1 -12.09 8.47 35.74
N SER A 2 -11.96 9.80 35.82
CA SER A 2 -11.29 10.64 34.83
C SER A 2 -9.90 11.04 35.35
N ILE A 3 -8.90 11.07 34.46
CA ILE A 3 -7.53 11.49 34.75
C ILE A 3 -7.21 12.66 33.82
N THR A 4 -6.67 13.74 34.36
CA THR A 4 -6.25 14.93 33.60
C THR A 4 -4.73 14.89 33.38
N ILE A 5 -4.29 15.09 32.14
CA ILE A 5 -2.88 15.17 31.77
C ILE A 5 -2.61 16.59 31.25
N SER A 6 -1.63 17.27 31.83
CA SER A 6 -1.21 18.62 31.45
C SER A 6 0.27 18.65 31.09
N PHE A 7 0.61 19.34 30.02
CA PHE A 7 1.98 19.56 29.56
C PHE A 7 2.04 20.89 28.82
N GLU A 8 3.22 21.47 28.74
CA GLU A 8 3.45 22.74 28.05
C GLU A 8 3.88 22.49 26.61
N ILE A 9 3.32 23.26 25.68
CA ILE A 9 3.68 23.27 24.27
C ILE A 9 3.77 24.71 23.81
N ASP A 10 4.58 24.92 22.78
CA ASP A 10 4.67 26.21 22.10
C ASP A 10 3.30 26.63 21.53
N GLU A 11 2.94 27.90 21.71
CA GLU A 11 1.64 28.45 21.34
C GLU A 11 1.41 28.40 19.82
N THR A 12 2.46 28.61 19.03
CA THR A 12 2.37 28.55 17.56
C THR A 12 2.13 27.12 17.10
N LEU A 13 2.86 26.17 17.68
CA LEU A 13 2.68 24.75 17.40
C LEU A 13 1.29 24.25 17.81
N ALA A 14 0.77 24.71 18.96
CA ALA A 14 -0.58 24.39 19.43
C ALA A 14 -1.64 24.87 18.44
N SER A 15 -1.51 26.12 17.96
CA SER A 15 -2.44 26.73 17.01
C SER A 15 -2.43 26.02 15.65
N GLU A 16 -1.24 25.71 15.12
CA GLU A 16 -1.12 24.97 13.86
C GLU A 16 -1.74 23.57 13.96
N ALA A 17 -1.45 22.84 15.04
CA ALA A 17 -2.02 21.52 15.26
C ALA A 17 -3.57 21.58 15.34
N GLU A 18 -4.12 22.57 16.04
CA GLU A 18 -5.56 22.76 16.17
C GLU A 18 -6.23 23.06 14.82
N GLN A 19 -5.61 23.89 13.97
CA GLN A 19 -6.11 24.14 12.62
C GLN A 19 -6.16 22.86 11.78
N ILE A 20 -5.12 22.03 11.86
CA ILE A 20 -5.05 20.75 11.13
C ILE A 20 -6.13 19.79 11.64
N TYR A 21 -6.30 19.66 12.96
CA TYR A 21 -7.33 18.80 13.53
C TYR A 21 -8.73 19.25 13.13
N ASN A 22 -9.00 20.56 13.21
CA ASN A 22 -10.30 21.13 12.84
C ASN A 22 -10.60 20.94 11.35
N ALA A 23 -9.60 21.07 10.47
CA ALA A 23 -9.75 20.75 9.05
C ALA A 23 -10.12 19.27 8.81
N LEU A 24 -9.70 18.37 9.71
CA LEU A 24 -10.06 16.96 9.70
C LEU A 24 -11.35 16.66 10.49
N GLY A 25 -12.07 17.68 10.97
CA GLY A 25 -13.31 17.54 11.74
C GLY A 25 -13.10 16.98 13.15
N MET A 26 -11.92 17.13 13.73
CA MET A 26 -11.56 16.65 15.06
C MET A 26 -11.06 17.80 15.93
N ASN A 27 -11.27 17.72 17.25
CA ASN A 27 -10.64 18.64 18.18
C ASN A 27 -9.37 18.02 18.81
N THR A 28 -8.55 18.86 19.44
CA THR A 28 -7.27 18.45 20.05
C THR A 28 -7.45 17.34 21.09
N GLN A 29 -8.53 17.39 21.87
CA GLN A 29 -8.83 16.35 22.85
C GLN A 29 -9.08 14.99 22.19
N MET A 30 -9.84 14.95 21.10
CA MET A 30 -10.10 13.71 20.33
C MET A 30 -8.81 13.17 19.71
N ALA A 31 -7.98 14.04 19.12
CA ALA A 31 -6.70 13.66 18.54
C ALA A 31 -5.76 13.04 19.59
N LEU A 32 -5.61 13.69 20.75
CA LEU A 32 -4.76 13.18 21.83
C LEU A 32 -5.30 11.88 22.43
N SER A 33 -6.63 11.78 22.57
CA SER A 33 -7.29 10.55 23.04
C SER A 33 -7.03 9.36 22.11
N LEU A 34 -7.09 9.59 20.79
CA LEU A 34 -6.78 8.58 19.78
C LEU A 34 -5.31 8.19 19.83
N PHE A 35 -4.41 9.16 19.96
CA PHE A 35 -2.98 8.92 20.09
C PHE A 35 -2.66 8.03 21.29
N ILE A 36 -3.15 8.39 22.49
CA ILE A 36 -2.91 7.62 23.72
C ILE A 36 -3.53 6.21 23.61
N ARG A 37 -4.78 6.10 23.10
CA ARG A 37 -5.40 4.79 22.88
C ARG A 37 -4.58 3.93 21.93
N ARG A 38 -4.05 4.52 20.85
CA ARG A 38 -3.20 3.82 19.89
C ARG A 38 -1.88 3.37 20.52
N THR A 39 -1.24 4.22 21.34
CA THR A 39 -0.01 3.87 22.09
C THR A 39 -0.24 2.67 23.00
N VAL A 40 -1.36 2.65 23.75
CA VAL A 40 -1.70 1.55 24.67
C VAL A 40 -2.03 0.28 23.90
N MET A 41 -2.82 0.40 22.81
CA MET A 41 -3.26 -0.75 22.03
C MET A 41 -2.11 -1.41 21.24
N ASP A 42 -1.15 -0.62 20.78
CA ASP A 42 -0.02 -1.10 19.97
C ASP A 42 1.25 -1.40 20.81
N GLY A 43 1.28 -1.00 22.09
CA GLY A 43 2.42 -1.17 22.98
C GLY A 43 3.67 -0.37 22.57
N LYS A 44 3.55 0.63 21.70
CA LYS A 44 4.64 1.46 21.16
C LYS A 44 4.15 2.84 20.76
N LEU A 45 5.05 3.83 20.67
CA LEU A 45 4.68 5.20 20.27
C LEU A 45 4.22 5.25 18.80
N PRO A 46 3.07 5.90 18.48
CA PRO A 46 2.48 5.95 17.13
C PRO A 46 3.29 6.70 16.06
N LEU A 47 4.27 7.51 16.45
CA LEU A 47 5.14 8.25 15.54
C LEU A 47 6.60 7.94 15.90
N SER A 48 7.40 7.51 14.92
CA SER A 48 8.86 7.44 15.09
C SER A 48 9.39 8.86 15.08
N ALA A 49 9.71 9.39 16.27
CA ALA A 49 10.33 10.69 16.44
C ALA A 49 11.79 10.65 15.98
N VAL A 50 12.02 10.80 14.67
CA VAL A 50 13.30 11.24 14.14
C VAL A 50 13.02 12.27 13.05
N THR A 51 13.17 13.54 13.41
CA THR A 51 13.11 14.66 12.45
C THR A 51 14.44 14.74 11.71
N PRO A 52 14.48 14.81 10.35
CA PRO A 52 15.63 15.33 9.63
C PRO A 52 15.69 16.86 9.77
N PRO A 53 16.88 17.49 9.73
CA PRO A 53 17.00 18.94 9.82
C PRO A 53 16.46 19.63 8.54
N PRO A 54 15.99 20.88 8.62
CA PRO A 54 15.38 21.59 7.48
C PRO A 54 16.42 21.95 6.42
N ALA A 55 16.12 21.62 5.16
CA ALA A 55 16.89 22.08 4.00
C ALA A 55 16.41 23.48 3.59
N ASN A 56 17.34 24.43 3.63
CA ASN A 56 17.12 25.82 3.22
C ASN A 56 16.78 25.96 1.73
N HIS A 57 15.91 26.91 1.46
CA HIS A 57 15.54 27.44 0.14
C HIS A 57 16.76 27.88 -0.69
N ALA A 58 16.74 27.58 -1.98
CA ALA A 58 17.43 28.37 -3.00
C ALA A 58 16.61 28.36 -4.29
N SER A 59 16.01 29.50 -4.58
CA SER A 59 15.39 29.87 -5.86
C SER A 59 16.47 30.10 -6.92
N THR A 60 16.25 29.68 -8.17
CA THR A 60 16.85 30.38 -9.32
C THR A 60 15.96 30.28 -10.56
N ASP A 61 15.86 31.44 -11.22
CA ASP A 61 15.02 31.83 -12.35
C ASP A 61 15.25 31.09 -13.68
N ARG A 62 14.20 31.15 -14.51
CA ARG A 62 14.11 30.82 -15.96
C ARG A 62 14.70 31.98 -16.81
N PRO A 63 15.02 31.82 -18.12
CA PRO A 63 14.00 31.77 -19.20
C PRO A 63 14.34 30.87 -20.43
N ALA A 64 13.36 30.71 -21.33
CA ALA A 64 13.25 29.79 -22.50
C ALA A 64 13.76 30.42 -23.85
N PRO A 65 13.40 29.99 -25.11
CA PRO A 65 12.87 28.71 -25.69
C PRO A 65 13.47 28.27 -27.09
N THR A 66 13.06 27.05 -27.56
CA THR A 66 12.77 26.58 -28.98
C THR A 66 13.88 26.37 -30.05
N PRO A 67 13.65 25.62 -31.18
CA PRO A 67 12.57 24.67 -31.55
C PRO A 67 13.00 23.39 -32.38
N GLU A 68 11.99 22.58 -32.71
CA GLU A 68 11.86 21.63 -33.86
C GLU A 68 12.46 20.21 -33.80
N SER A 69 11.57 19.21 -33.64
CA SER A 69 11.70 17.92 -34.32
C SER A 69 10.34 17.23 -34.49
N ASP A 70 9.86 17.26 -35.73
CA ASP A 70 8.99 16.36 -36.52
C ASP A 70 7.93 15.45 -35.83
N PRO A 71 6.64 15.45 -36.27
CA PRO A 71 5.57 14.64 -35.68
C PRO A 71 5.44 13.31 -36.44
N ARG A 72 6.13 12.25 -35.98
CA ARG A 72 5.83 10.89 -36.45
C ARG A 72 5.83 9.89 -35.31
N PHE A 73 4.62 9.40 -35.04
CA PHE A 73 4.29 8.23 -34.23
C PHE A 73 4.72 8.29 -32.76
N GLU A 74 4.00 9.08 -31.97
CA GLU A 74 3.87 8.82 -30.53
C GLU A 74 3.12 7.49 -30.34
N SER A 75 3.87 6.39 -30.32
CA SER A 75 3.41 5.15 -29.72
C SER A 75 3.05 5.44 -28.26
N LYS A 76 1.76 5.29 -27.93
CA LYS A 76 1.25 5.33 -26.56
C LYS A 76 2.22 4.59 -25.62
N PRO A 77 2.52 5.12 -24.43
CA PRO A 77 3.44 4.48 -23.50
C PRO A 77 2.88 3.10 -23.15
N THR A 78 3.54 2.05 -23.64
CA THR A 78 3.33 0.70 -23.16
C THR A 78 3.75 0.71 -21.70
N GLY A 79 2.78 0.51 -20.79
CA GLY A 79 3.05 0.51 -19.36
C GLY A 79 4.24 -0.42 -19.07
N LYS A 80 5.25 0.10 -18.36
CA LYS A 80 6.46 -0.66 -18.04
C LYS A 80 6.07 -2.03 -17.49
N ARG A 81 6.63 -3.09 -18.07
CA ARG A 81 6.39 -4.47 -17.65
C ARG A 81 6.81 -4.62 -16.18
N ILE A 82 5.90 -5.10 -15.34
CA ILE A 82 6.20 -5.44 -13.93
C ILE A 82 7.32 -6.50 -13.91
N THR A 83 8.41 -6.20 -13.19
CA THR A 83 9.62 -7.02 -13.02
C THR A 83 9.60 -7.79 -11.70
N GLU A 84 10.49 -8.77 -11.54
CA GLU A 84 10.65 -9.53 -10.30
C GLU A 84 11.04 -8.63 -9.11
N GLU A 85 11.90 -7.64 -9.34
CA GLU A 85 12.26 -6.63 -8.33
C GLU A 85 11.05 -5.85 -7.82
N MET A 86 10.12 -5.48 -8.72
CA MET A 86 8.87 -4.81 -8.34
C MET A 86 7.97 -5.74 -7.52
N VAL A 87 7.90 -7.03 -7.87
CA VAL A 87 7.14 -8.04 -7.11
C VAL A 87 7.69 -8.20 -5.70
N GLU A 88 9.02 -8.27 -5.55
CA GLU A 88 9.66 -8.35 -4.24
C GLU A 88 9.44 -7.06 -3.42
N ALA A 89 9.55 -5.88 -4.04
CA ALA A 89 9.27 -4.62 -3.37
C ALA A 89 7.82 -4.54 -2.84
N VAL A 90 6.85 -5.05 -3.60
CA VAL A 90 5.46 -5.18 -3.14
C VAL A 90 5.34 -6.16 -1.98
N TRP A 91 6.06 -7.29 -2.00
CA TRP A 91 6.08 -8.22 -0.87
C TRP A 91 6.58 -7.54 0.41
N GLN A 92 7.70 -6.84 0.33
CA GLN A 92 8.26 -6.10 1.47
C GLN A 92 7.29 -5.02 1.97
N ALA A 93 6.65 -4.29 1.06
CA ALA A 93 5.62 -3.32 1.40
C ALA A 93 4.40 -3.99 2.07
N PHE A 94 3.98 -5.16 1.59
CA PHE A 94 2.91 -5.93 2.21
C PHE A 94 3.25 -6.40 3.63
N LEU A 95 4.49 -6.84 3.88
CA LEU A 95 4.98 -7.15 5.22
C LEU A 95 4.89 -5.91 6.13
N LYS A 96 5.30 -4.74 5.63
CA LYS A 96 5.14 -3.48 6.36
C LYS A 96 3.67 -3.17 6.66
N MET A 97 2.76 -3.42 5.71
CA MET A 97 1.31 -3.25 5.92
C MET A 97 0.79 -4.17 7.04
N ARG A 98 1.23 -5.44 7.08
CA ARG A 98 0.82 -6.39 8.12
C ARG A 98 1.41 -6.06 9.50
N GLN A 99 2.69 -5.68 9.55
CA GLN A 99 3.41 -5.47 10.81
C GLN A 99 3.13 -4.09 11.43
N PHE A 100 2.94 -3.08 10.58
CA PHE A 100 2.85 -1.67 11.01
C PHE A 100 1.51 -1.01 10.68
N GLY A 101 0.63 -1.68 9.94
CA GLY A 101 -0.70 -1.15 9.63
C GLY A 101 -0.69 0.03 8.65
N TYR A 102 0.39 0.23 7.90
CA TYR A 102 0.45 1.27 6.88
C TYR A 102 -0.63 1.10 5.82
N SER A 103 -1.10 2.20 5.24
CA SER A 103 -2.10 2.13 4.18
C SER A 103 -1.51 1.58 2.88
N ALA A 104 -2.31 0.85 2.10
CA ALA A 104 -1.91 0.40 0.77
C ALA A 104 -1.56 1.57 -0.17
N ASN A 105 -2.20 2.74 0.00
CA ASN A 105 -1.91 3.94 -0.80
C ASN A 105 -0.50 4.50 -0.53
N SER A 106 -0.12 4.65 0.74
CA SER A 106 1.21 5.16 1.11
C SER A 106 2.31 4.22 0.63
N LEU A 107 2.10 2.91 0.80
CA LEU A 107 3.06 1.90 0.39
C LEU A 107 3.14 1.72 -1.13
N ALA A 108 2.02 1.87 -1.85
CA ALA A 108 2.04 1.87 -3.32
C ALA A 108 2.88 3.02 -3.89
N SER A 109 2.78 4.21 -3.28
CA SER A 109 3.65 5.35 -3.63
C SER A 109 5.11 5.06 -3.33
N GLU A 110 5.41 4.44 -2.18
CA GLU A 110 6.78 4.04 -1.83
C GLU A 110 7.38 3.05 -2.86
N VAL A 111 6.64 1.98 -3.20
CA VAL A 111 7.05 1.00 -4.21
C VAL A 111 7.23 1.65 -5.57
N SER A 112 6.32 2.55 -5.96
CA SER A 112 6.44 3.29 -7.22
C SER A 112 7.71 4.14 -7.26
N ASN A 113 8.02 4.84 -6.17
CA ASN A 113 9.19 5.72 -6.11
C ASN A 113 10.50 4.93 -6.11
N SER A 114 10.54 3.76 -5.48
CA SER A 114 11.76 2.95 -5.39
C SER A 114 12.03 2.10 -6.63
N THR A 115 10.99 1.62 -7.32
CA THR A 115 11.15 0.66 -8.43
C THR A 115 10.69 1.17 -9.79
N GLY A 116 9.94 2.28 -9.83
CA GLY A 116 9.28 2.76 -11.04
C GLY A 116 8.05 1.96 -11.45
N MET A 117 7.52 1.07 -10.59
CA MET A 117 6.25 0.39 -10.80
C MET A 117 5.11 1.41 -10.90
N ASN A 118 4.11 1.16 -11.74
CA ASN A 118 2.92 2.01 -11.77
C ASN A 118 2.21 2.00 -10.38
N PRO A 119 1.91 3.17 -9.78
CA PRO A 119 1.28 3.24 -8.45
C PRO A 119 -0.04 2.47 -8.37
N GLY A 120 -0.87 2.52 -9.42
CA GLY A 120 -2.12 1.79 -9.49
C GLY A 120 -1.91 0.28 -9.50
N SER A 121 -0.88 -0.20 -10.21
CA SER A 121 -0.49 -1.61 -10.17
C SER A 121 0.01 -2.03 -8.78
N ALA A 122 0.86 -1.22 -8.14
CA ALA A 122 1.35 -1.51 -6.79
C ALA A 122 0.20 -1.60 -5.77
N PHE A 123 -0.74 -0.65 -5.83
CA PHE A 123 -1.94 -0.65 -4.99
C PHE A 123 -2.80 -1.90 -5.21
N ILE A 124 -3.02 -2.30 -6.46
CA ILE A 124 -3.79 -3.51 -6.79
C ILE A 124 -3.11 -4.74 -6.18
N TYR A 125 -1.78 -4.87 -6.30
CA TYR A 125 -1.07 -6.05 -5.79
C TYR A 125 -1.12 -6.10 -4.26
N LEU A 126 -0.89 -4.98 -3.57
CA LEU A 126 -1.02 -4.88 -2.11
C LEU A 126 -2.43 -5.25 -1.64
N THR A 127 -3.45 -4.77 -2.35
CA THR A 127 -4.86 -5.10 -2.02
C THR A 127 -5.15 -6.58 -2.23
N ILE A 128 -4.63 -7.19 -3.30
CA ILE A 128 -4.79 -8.62 -3.54
C ILE A 128 -4.16 -9.44 -2.41
N LEU A 129 -2.91 -9.12 -2.04
CA LEU A 129 -2.21 -9.77 -0.92
C LEU A 129 -2.97 -9.66 0.40
N ASP A 130 -3.51 -8.49 0.73
CA ASP A 130 -4.32 -8.28 1.93
C ASP A 130 -5.59 -9.13 1.93
N ASN A 131 -6.27 -9.22 0.78
CA ASN A 131 -7.44 -10.06 0.63
C ASN A 131 -7.12 -11.55 0.70
N LEU A 132 -5.97 -11.98 0.16
CA LEU A 132 -5.50 -13.37 0.23
C LEU A 132 -5.39 -13.82 1.69
N VAL A 133 -4.57 -13.13 2.50
CA VAL A 133 -4.35 -13.54 3.90
C VAL A 133 -5.59 -13.40 4.78
N LYS A 134 -6.57 -12.57 4.38
CA LYS A 134 -7.87 -12.40 5.05
C LYS A 134 -8.97 -13.34 4.54
N GLY A 135 -8.70 -14.18 3.53
CA GLY A 135 -9.71 -15.06 2.94
C GLY A 135 -10.83 -14.33 2.20
N LYS A 136 -10.60 -13.08 1.77
CA LYS A 136 -11.58 -12.24 1.07
C LYS A 136 -11.47 -12.40 -0.45
N PRO A 137 -12.57 -12.33 -1.21
CA PRO A 137 -12.51 -12.42 -2.66
C PRO A 137 -11.80 -11.20 -3.28
N ASN A 138 -11.13 -11.44 -4.41
CA ASN A 138 -10.49 -10.44 -5.24
C ASN A 138 -11.27 -10.22 -6.54
N THR A 139 -11.45 -8.96 -6.92
CA THR A 139 -12.14 -8.54 -8.16
C THR A 139 -11.21 -7.90 -9.18
N ARG A 140 -9.94 -7.71 -8.82
CA ARG A 140 -8.83 -7.38 -9.71
C ARG A 140 -7.93 -8.60 -9.82
N ASN A 141 -7.11 -8.68 -10.88
CA ASN A 141 -6.15 -9.75 -11.07
C ASN A 141 -4.73 -9.20 -11.24
N MET A 142 -3.77 -10.11 -11.25
CA MET A 142 -2.35 -9.88 -11.53
C MET A 142 -1.87 -10.95 -12.51
N LYS A 143 -0.58 -10.96 -12.86
CA LYS A 143 -0.04 -12.08 -13.64
C LYS A 143 -0.06 -13.35 -12.80
N MET A 144 -0.30 -14.50 -13.43
CA MET A 144 -0.35 -15.78 -12.72
C MET A 144 0.98 -16.10 -12.02
N ALA A 145 2.12 -15.88 -12.69
CA ALA A 145 3.44 -16.11 -12.10
C ALA A 145 3.69 -15.28 -10.83
N ASP A 146 3.24 -14.02 -10.81
CA ASP A 146 3.37 -13.14 -9.65
C ASP A 146 2.46 -13.65 -8.51
N LEU A 147 1.25 -14.12 -8.83
CA LEU A 147 0.34 -14.75 -7.87
C LEU A 147 0.95 -16.01 -7.25
N GLU A 148 1.52 -16.90 -8.07
CA GLU A 148 2.18 -18.13 -7.61
C GLU A 148 3.37 -17.82 -6.69
N THR A 149 4.15 -16.78 -7.02
CA THR A 149 5.25 -16.28 -6.18
C THR A 149 4.73 -15.88 -4.79
N TYR A 150 3.65 -15.11 -4.72
CA TYR A 150 3.07 -14.71 -3.44
C TYR A 150 2.44 -15.87 -2.67
N MET A 151 1.77 -16.79 -3.34
CA MET A 151 1.20 -17.97 -2.68
C MET A 151 2.30 -18.84 -2.06
N SER A 152 3.42 -19.02 -2.76
CA SER A 152 4.61 -19.71 -2.23
C SER A 152 5.18 -18.99 -1.01
N LYS A 153 5.33 -17.66 -1.07
CA LYS A 153 5.80 -16.87 0.09
C LYS A 153 4.82 -16.96 1.28
N ILE A 154 3.52 -16.87 1.06
CA ILE A 154 2.50 -17.05 2.11
C ILE A 154 2.62 -18.44 2.73
N GLN A 155 2.79 -19.49 1.91
CA GLN A 155 2.94 -20.87 2.39
C GLN A 155 4.19 -21.08 3.25
N ASN A 156 5.31 -20.49 2.83
CA ASN A 156 6.62 -20.73 3.44
C ASN A 156 6.93 -19.78 4.60
N GLU A 157 6.44 -18.55 4.56
CA GLU A 157 6.80 -17.48 5.51
C GLU A 157 5.72 -17.26 6.59
N PHE A 158 4.48 -17.68 6.37
CA PHE A 158 3.38 -17.48 7.33
C PHE A 158 2.85 -18.79 7.94
N ASN A 159 1.89 -18.66 8.85
CA ASN A 159 1.26 -19.80 9.49
C ASN A 159 0.26 -20.52 8.55
N ALA A 160 -0.08 -21.76 8.90
CA ALA A 160 -0.99 -22.58 8.10
C ALA A 160 -2.39 -21.94 7.89
N SER A 161 -2.88 -21.17 8.87
CA SER A 161 -4.17 -20.48 8.76
C SER A 161 -4.14 -19.39 7.68
N ASP A 162 -3.06 -18.61 7.59
CA ASP A 162 -2.88 -17.60 6.54
C ASP A 162 -2.86 -18.24 5.15
N TYR A 163 -2.21 -19.40 4.99
CA TYR A 163 -2.19 -20.12 3.72
C TYR A 163 -3.55 -20.72 3.36
N GLN A 164 -4.26 -21.30 4.32
CA GLN A 164 -5.65 -21.76 4.12
C GLN A 164 -6.58 -20.61 3.73
N ASN A 165 -6.43 -19.44 4.36
CA ASN A 165 -7.16 -18.24 3.99
C ASN A 165 -6.84 -17.81 2.57
N ALA A 166 -5.59 -17.87 2.15
CA ALA A 166 -5.20 -17.54 0.78
C ALA A 166 -5.85 -18.47 -0.25
N LEU A 167 -5.85 -19.78 -0.02
CA LEU A 167 -6.57 -20.74 -0.88
C LEU A 167 -8.08 -20.44 -0.93
N LEU A 168 -8.70 -20.16 0.22
CA LEU A 168 -10.11 -19.78 0.31
C LEU A 168 -10.40 -18.47 -0.45
N SER A 169 -9.51 -17.48 -0.37
CA SER A 169 -9.61 -16.23 -1.13
C SER A 169 -9.59 -16.51 -2.64
N LEU A 170 -8.69 -17.36 -3.12
CA LEU A 170 -8.62 -17.75 -4.54
C LEU A 170 -9.93 -18.40 -4.99
N GLU A 171 -10.45 -19.37 -4.24
CA GLU A 171 -11.72 -20.04 -4.54
C GLU A 171 -12.88 -19.04 -4.66
N ARG A 172 -12.98 -18.12 -3.70
CA ARG A 172 -14.02 -17.07 -3.70
C ARG A 172 -13.85 -16.06 -4.83
N SER A 173 -12.66 -15.94 -5.40
CA SER A 173 -12.34 -15.02 -6.50
C SER A 173 -12.64 -15.61 -7.88
N VAL A 174 -12.62 -16.94 -8.03
CA VAL A 174 -12.87 -17.65 -9.30
C VAL A 174 -14.16 -17.21 -10.01
N PRO A 175 -15.32 -17.02 -9.33
CA PRO A 175 -16.54 -16.55 -10.00
C PRO A 175 -16.37 -15.20 -10.70
N TYR A 176 -15.56 -14.30 -10.15
CA TYR A 176 -15.25 -13.01 -10.78
C TYR A 176 -14.24 -13.17 -11.91
N TRP A 177 -13.19 -13.95 -11.68
CA TRP A 177 -12.09 -14.15 -12.64
C TRP A 177 -12.41 -15.08 -13.81
N SER A 178 -13.55 -15.78 -13.77
CA SER A 178 -14.07 -16.57 -14.89
C SER A 178 -14.84 -15.74 -15.92
N LYS A 179 -15.07 -14.44 -15.65
CA LYS A 179 -15.71 -13.52 -16.60
C LYS A 179 -14.78 -13.26 -17.79
N SER A 180 -15.38 -13.04 -18.97
CA SER A 180 -14.65 -12.85 -20.25
C SER A 180 -13.54 -11.80 -20.19
N GLN A 181 -13.75 -10.72 -19.44
CA GLN A 181 -12.78 -9.63 -19.26
C GLN A 181 -11.44 -10.06 -18.62
N PHE A 182 -11.39 -11.23 -17.96
CA PHE A 182 -10.17 -11.79 -17.35
C PHE A 182 -9.58 -12.95 -18.15
N GLY A 183 -10.12 -13.24 -19.34
CA GLY A 183 -9.63 -14.32 -20.21
C GLY A 183 -9.62 -15.68 -19.51
N ASN A 184 -8.47 -16.37 -19.56
CA ASN A 184 -8.29 -17.69 -18.94
C ASN A 184 -7.78 -17.63 -17.49
N PHE A 185 -7.71 -16.45 -16.86
CA PHE A 185 -7.13 -16.30 -15.52
C PHE A 185 -7.84 -17.19 -14.49
N GLY A 186 -9.18 -17.18 -14.45
CA GLY A 186 -9.94 -18.06 -13.55
C GLY A 186 -9.67 -19.56 -13.74
N LYS A 187 -9.42 -20.01 -14.98
CA LYS A 187 -9.06 -21.41 -15.27
C LYS A 187 -7.69 -21.77 -14.72
N HIS A 188 -6.71 -20.87 -14.85
CA HIS A 188 -5.37 -21.11 -14.30
C HIS A 188 -5.40 -21.15 -12.77
N VAL A 189 -6.21 -20.30 -12.13
CA VAL A 189 -6.41 -20.33 -10.67
C VAL A 189 -7.06 -21.65 -10.23
N LEU A 190 -8.04 -22.16 -10.97
CA LEU A 190 -8.64 -23.47 -10.68
C LEU A 190 -7.62 -24.62 -10.82
N LEU A 191 -6.78 -24.59 -11.84
CA LEU A 191 -5.70 -25.57 -12.00
C LEU A 191 -4.72 -25.52 -10.82
N TYR A 192 -4.28 -24.32 -10.44
CA TYR A 192 -3.44 -24.11 -9.26
C TYR A 192 -4.08 -24.71 -7.99
N LEU A 193 -5.37 -24.40 -7.74
CA LEU A 193 -6.10 -24.91 -6.57
C LEU A 193 -6.18 -26.44 -6.53
N SER A 194 -6.30 -27.11 -7.68
CA SER A 194 -6.36 -28.58 -7.75
C SER A 194 -5.04 -29.29 -7.37
N GLN A 195 -3.92 -28.56 -7.36
CA GLN A 195 -2.60 -29.09 -7.02
C GLN A 195 -2.21 -28.84 -5.55
N HIS A 196 -2.94 -27.95 -4.86
CA HIS A 196 -2.62 -27.47 -3.51
C HIS A 196 -3.73 -27.80 -2.49
N LYS A 197 -4.68 -28.64 -2.90
CA LYS A 197 -5.73 -29.26 -2.06
C LYS A 197 -5.49 -30.76 -2.00
#